data_AF-M0B634-F1
#
_entry.id   AF-M0B634-F1
#
_cell.length_a   1.000
_cell.length_b   1.000
_cell.length_c   1.000
_cell.angle_alpha   90.00
_cell.angle_beta   90.00
_cell.angle_gamma   90.00
#
_symmetry.space_group_name_H-M   'P 1'
#
loop_
_entity.id
_entity.type
_entity.pdbx_description
1 polymer ?
#
loop_
_entity_poly.entity_id
_entity_poly.type
_entity_poly.pdbx_seq_one_letter_code
_entity_poly.pdbx_strand_id
1 'polypeptide(L)'
;MSDSDESEPGNSTTATASTTPTTAETACFEAGIKFGTLYHQFAGTPVSPDSAPSLAHAMEASIENQPHCVDVTVDVRTDELESELAASAADYTELTGRFLEVEIVVDYEGHEVVTQMAMEDGYPLMKVVSVSGRNAGD
;
A
#
# COMPACT_ATOMS: atom_id res chain seq x y z
N MET A 1 40.33 -25.75 53.93
CA MET A 1 40.09 -26.99 53.17
C MET A 1 38.70 -27.45 53.55
N SER A 2 37.65 -27.33 52.75
CA SER A 2 37.50 -26.81 51.40
C SER A 2 36.04 -26.35 51.28
N ASP A 3 35.83 -25.20 50.66
CA ASP A 3 34.52 -24.75 50.18
C ASP A 3 33.97 -25.79 49.20
N SER A 4 32.75 -26.28 49.45
CA SER A 4 32.00 -27.07 48.49
C SER A 4 31.20 -26.10 47.63
N ASP A 5 31.74 -25.86 46.44
CA ASP A 5 31.17 -25.11 45.33
C ASP A 5 30.03 -25.92 44.70
N GLU A 6 28.78 -25.57 45.02
CA GLU A 6 27.59 -26.14 44.37
C GLU A 6 27.18 -25.20 43.24
N SER A 7 27.68 -25.52 42.05
CA SER A 7 27.45 -24.79 40.80
C SER A 7 26.00 -24.90 40.34
N GLU A 8 25.30 -23.76 40.22
CA GLU A 8 23.96 -23.67 39.63
C GLU A 8 23.98 -23.98 38.11
N PRO A 9 22.93 -24.62 37.56
CA PRO A 9 22.87 -24.95 36.16
C PRO A 9 22.68 -23.66 35.33
N GLY A 10 23.60 -23.43 34.40
CA GLY A 10 23.56 -22.29 33.50
C GLY A 10 22.22 -22.21 32.76
N ASN A 11 21.50 -21.12 32.98
CA ASN A 11 20.35 -20.74 32.17
C ASN A 11 20.83 -20.51 30.74
N SER A 12 20.75 -21.54 29.89
CA SER A 12 20.96 -21.44 28.46
C SER A 12 19.83 -20.59 27.90
N THR A 13 20.05 -19.28 27.93
CA THR A 13 19.19 -18.30 27.28
C THR A 13 19.44 -18.47 25.79
N THR A 14 18.65 -19.31 25.15
CA THR A 14 18.48 -19.28 23.70
C THR A 14 18.03 -17.87 23.37
N ALA A 15 18.96 -17.03 22.87
CA ALA A 15 18.65 -15.69 22.45
C ALA A 15 17.55 -15.80 21.38
N THR A 16 16.33 -15.36 21.70
CA THR A 16 15.31 -15.15 20.68
C THR A 16 15.87 -14.11 19.75
N ALA A 17 16.11 -14.48 18.49
CA ALA A 17 16.51 -13.54 17.46
C ALA A 17 15.53 -12.37 17.48
N SER A 18 16.03 -11.15 17.70
CA SER A 18 15.18 -9.95 17.70
C SER A 18 14.55 -9.81 16.33
N THR A 19 13.23 -9.95 16.26
CA THR A 19 12.43 -9.96 15.02
C THR A 19 12.07 -8.54 14.57
N THR A 20 13.03 -7.61 14.60
CA THR A 20 12.79 -6.26 14.05
C THR A 20 12.63 -6.38 12.53
N PRO A 21 11.58 -5.80 11.93
CA PRO A 21 11.42 -5.79 10.48
C PRO A 21 12.65 -5.18 9.78
N THR A 22 13.01 -5.75 8.64
CA THR A 22 13.97 -5.15 7.71
C THR A 22 13.40 -3.87 7.12
N THR A 23 14.26 -2.99 6.60
CA THR A 23 13.85 -1.76 5.92
C THR A 23 12.89 -2.04 4.75
N ALA A 24 13.13 -3.11 3.99
CA ALA A 24 12.24 -3.54 2.90
C ALA A 24 10.86 -4.00 3.40
N GLU A 25 10.79 -4.74 4.52
CA GLU A 25 9.52 -5.14 5.11
C GLU A 25 8.72 -3.93 5.60
N THR A 26 9.40 -2.96 6.23
CA THR A 26 8.77 -1.69 6.65
C THR A 26 8.29 -0.88 5.45
N ALA A 27 9.07 -0.78 4.37
CA ALA A 27 8.68 -0.09 3.15
C ALA A 27 7.43 -0.70 2.50
N CYS A 28 7.37 -2.04 2.42
CA CYS A 28 6.19 -2.76 1.95
C CYS A 28 4.97 -2.57 2.88
N PHE A 29 5.20 -2.54 4.19
CA PHE A 29 4.14 -2.30 5.17
C PHE A 29 3.56 -0.89 5.03
N GLU A 30 4.41 0.11 4.85
CA GLU A 30 4.00 1.48 4.53
C GLU A 30 3.15 1.50 3.26
N ALA A 31 3.61 0.90 2.16
CA ALA A 31 2.81 0.82 0.92
C ALA A 31 1.42 0.19 1.14
N GLY A 32 1.33 -0.85 1.96
CA GLY A 32 0.07 -1.47 2.37
C GLY A 32 -0.87 -0.52 3.14
N ILE A 33 -0.33 0.32 4.04
CA ILE A 33 -1.10 1.36 4.72
C ILE A 33 -1.70 2.33 3.71
N LYS A 34 -0.89 2.85 2.77
CA LYS A 34 -1.36 3.83 1.77
C LYS A 34 -2.50 3.24 0.93
N PHE A 35 -2.35 2.01 0.46
CA PHE A 35 -3.40 1.34 -0.32
C PHE A 35 -4.68 1.09 0.48
N GLY A 36 -4.55 0.65 1.74
CA GLY A 36 -5.69 0.48 2.64
C GLY A 36 -6.44 1.80 2.85
N THR A 37 -5.71 2.89 3.07
CA THR A 37 -6.30 4.23 3.21
C THR A 37 -6.94 4.71 1.91
N LEU A 38 -6.25 4.64 0.77
CA LEU A 38 -6.79 5.06 -0.53
C LEU A 38 -8.10 4.32 -0.84
N TYR A 39 -8.10 2.99 -0.72
CA TYR A 39 -9.29 2.23 -1.10
C TYR A 39 -10.47 2.52 -0.18
N HIS A 40 -10.28 2.43 1.14
CA HIS A 40 -11.40 2.57 2.07
C HIS A 40 -11.85 4.01 2.31
N GLN A 41 -10.99 5.00 2.07
CA GLN A 41 -11.38 6.42 2.22
C GLN A 41 -12.25 6.90 1.05
N PHE A 42 -12.02 6.39 -0.16
CA PHE A 42 -12.64 6.91 -1.37
C PHE A 42 -13.71 5.98 -1.98
N ALA A 43 -13.72 4.68 -1.65
CA ALA A 43 -14.77 3.78 -2.09
C ALA A 43 -16.17 4.29 -1.69
N GLY A 44 -17.12 4.25 -2.63
CA GLY A 44 -18.47 4.78 -2.44
C GLY A 44 -18.63 6.27 -2.78
N THR A 45 -17.54 6.99 -3.10
CA THR A 45 -17.64 8.40 -3.50
C THR A 45 -18.43 8.52 -4.81
N PRO A 46 -19.45 9.40 -4.89
CA PRO A 46 -20.12 9.68 -6.15
C PRO A 46 -19.14 10.19 -7.20
N VAL A 47 -19.16 9.58 -8.39
CA VAL A 47 -18.26 9.92 -9.50
C VAL A 47 -18.98 9.81 -10.84
N SER A 48 -18.68 10.75 -11.73
CA SER A 48 -19.03 10.76 -13.16
C SER A 48 -17.78 11.02 -13.99
N PRO A 49 -17.81 10.82 -15.33
CA PRO A 49 -16.69 11.17 -16.21
C PRO A 49 -16.22 12.62 -16.03
N ASP A 50 -17.15 13.55 -15.81
CA ASP A 50 -16.83 14.97 -15.59
C ASP A 50 -16.09 15.22 -14.28
N SER A 51 -16.45 14.51 -13.20
CA SER A 51 -15.83 14.70 -11.87
C SER A 51 -14.58 13.86 -11.65
N ALA A 52 -14.42 12.78 -12.41
CA ALA A 52 -13.35 11.79 -12.26
C ALA A 52 -11.94 12.41 -12.19
N PRO A 53 -11.54 13.35 -13.09
CA PRO A 53 -10.20 13.95 -13.01
C PRO A 53 -9.95 14.71 -11.71
N SER A 54 -10.96 15.44 -11.22
CA SER A 54 -10.82 16.20 -9.97
C SER A 54 -10.74 15.30 -8.74
N LEU A 55 -11.47 14.16 -8.76
CA LEU A 55 -11.44 13.17 -7.69
C LEU A 55 -10.09 12.44 -7.67
N ALA A 56 -9.60 12.00 -8.83
CA ALA A 56 -8.28 11.39 -8.97
C ALA A 56 -7.19 12.28 -8.37
N HIS A 57 -7.16 13.56 -8.76
CA HIS A 57 -6.19 14.50 -8.22
C HIS A 57 -6.30 14.69 -6.69
N ALA A 58 -7.52 14.72 -6.16
CA ALA A 58 -7.74 14.80 -4.71
C ALA A 58 -7.26 13.54 -3.99
N MET A 59 -7.41 12.36 -4.61
CA MET A 59 -6.89 11.10 -4.08
C MET A 59 -5.37 11.12 -4.03
N GLU A 60 -4.71 11.45 -5.14
CA GLU A 60 -3.24 11.58 -5.23
C GLU A 60 -2.70 12.48 -4.13
N ALA A 61 -3.15 13.74 -4.09
CA ALA A 61 -2.70 14.72 -3.09
C ALA A 61 -2.97 14.29 -1.64
N SER A 62 -4.05 13.55 -1.39
CA SER A 62 -4.38 13.05 -0.05
C SER A 62 -3.43 11.93 0.40
N ILE A 63 -3.03 11.05 -0.52
CA ILE A 63 -2.16 9.92 -0.22
C ILE A 63 -0.69 10.33 -0.19
N GLU A 64 -0.25 11.22 -1.08
CA GLU A 64 1.08 11.82 -1.06
C GLU A 64 1.39 12.56 0.24
N ASN A 65 0.37 13.11 0.90
CA ASN A 65 0.52 13.76 2.20
C ASN A 65 0.86 12.76 3.34
N GLN A 66 0.81 11.45 3.10
CA GLN A 66 1.23 10.45 4.07
C GLN A 66 2.77 10.31 4.13
N PRO A 67 3.35 9.93 5.29
CA PRO A 67 4.80 9.73 5.41
C PRO A 67 5.34 8.73 4.39
N HIS A 68 6.58 8.95 3.91
CA HIS A 68 7.31 8.03 3.01
C HIS A 68 6.70 7.84 1.61
N CYS A 69 5.61 8.55 1.29
CA CYS A 69 5.04 8.54 -0.05
C CYS A 69 5.87 9.44 -0.97
N VAL A 70 6.38 8.87 -2.06
CA VAL A 70 7.17 9.61 -3.06
C VAL A 70 6.29 10.11 -4.17
N ASP A 71 5.40 9.25 -4.67
CA ASP A 71 4.55 9.54 -5.82
C ASP A 71 3.28 8.69 -5.76
N VAL A 72 2.17 9.26 -6.23
CA VAL A 72 0.89 8.55 -6.37
C VAL A 72 0.29 8.93 -7.71
N THR A 73 0.00 7.93 -8.53
CA THR A 73 -0.79 8.12 -9.75
C THR A 73 -2.12 7.41 -9.59
N VAL A 74 -3.22 8.12 -9.80
CA VAL A 74 -4.57 7.57 -9.81
C VAL A 74 -5.20 7.83 -11.18
N ASP A 75 -5.48 6.75 -11.91
CA ASP A 75 -6.27 6.81 -13.12
C ASP A 75 -7.68 6.26 -12.86
N VAL A 76 -8.68 7.06 -13.20
CA VAL A 76 -10.09 6.66 -13.16
C VAL A 76 -10.48 6.24 -14.56
N ARG A 77 -10.87 4.98 -14.73
CA ARG A 77 -11.24 4.37 -16.02
C ARG A 77 -12.54 4.97 -16.55
N THR A 78 -12.45 6.17 -17.15
CA THR A 78 -13.59 6.97 -17.60
C THR A 78 -14.44 6.25 -18.65
N ASP A 79 -13.83 5.50 -19.58
CA ASP A 79 -14.55 4.66 -20.54
C ASP A 79 -15.46 3.63 -19.85
N GLU A 80 -15.00 3.04 -18.74
CA GLU A 80 -15.79 2.08 -17.96
C GLU A 80 -16.92 2.78 -17.18
N LEU A 81 -16.67 3.99 -16.68
CA LEU A 81 -17.70 4.81 -16.06
C LEU A 81 -18.79 5.17 -17.09
N GLU A 82 -18.40 5.63 -18.28
CA GLU A 82 -19.36 5.94 -19.36
C GLU A 82 -20.18 4.71 -19.74
N SER A 83 -19.55 3.54 -19.88
CA SER A 83 -20.25 2.29 -20.18
C SER A 83 -21.21 1.88 -19.07
N GLU A 84 -20.87 2.09 -17.80
CA GLU A 84 -21.75 1.80 -16.66
C GLU A 84 -22.97 2.75 -16.66
N LEU A 85 -22.72 4.04 -16.89
CA LEU A 85 -23.76 5.07 -16.86
C LEU A 85 -24.71 5.00 -18.06
N ALA A 86 -24.25 4.51 -19.21
CA ALA A 86 -25.11 4.31 -20.39
C ALA A 86 -26.30 3.37 -20.12
N ALA A 87 -26.16 2.45 -19.16
CA ALA A 87 -27.23 1.54 -18.73
C ALA A 87 -28.00 2.07 -17.51
N SER A 88 -27.57 3.20 -16.94
CA SER A 88 -28.11 3.78 -15.71
C SER A 88 -29.16 4.86 -16.00
N ALA A 89 -30.04 5.10 -15.04
CA ALA A 89 -30.95 6.24 -15.04
C ALA A 89 -30.34 7.49 -14.36
N ALA A 90 -29.16 7.36 -13.74
CA ALA A 90 -28.45 8.42 -13.05
C ALA A 90 -27.18 8.82 -13.81
N ASP A 91 -26.80 10.09 -13.70
CA ASP A 91 -25.61 10.66 -14.37
C ASP A 91 -24.29 10.41 -13.61
N TYR A 92 -24.33 9.65 -12.52
CA TYR A 92 -23.18 9.29 -11.69
C TYR A 92 -23.35 7.88 -11.12
N THR A 93 -22.24 7.31 -10.67
CA THR A 93 -22.19 6.04 -9.94
C THR A 93 -21.29 6.18 -8.71
N GLU A 94 -21.17 5.11 -7.92
CA GLU A 94 -20.25 5.05 -6.80
C GLU A 94 -18.87 4.56 -7.25
N LEU A 95 -17.81 5.23 -6.79
CA LEU A 95 -16.45 4.80 -7.06
C LEU A 95 -16.19 3.44 -6.41
N THR A 96 -15.77 2.48 -7.22
CA THR A 96 -15.35 1.14 -6.77
C THR A 96 -14.00 0.80 -7.40
N GLY A 97 -13.33 -0.22 -6.87
CA GLY A 97 -12.04 -0.68 -7.43
C GLY A 97 -12.07 -1.03 -8.92
N ARG A 98 -13.24 -1.35 -9.49
CA ARG A 98 -13.39 -1.61 -10.94
C ARG A 98 -12.97 -0.42 -11.80
N PHE A 99 -13.17 0.79 -11.29
CA PHE A 99 -12.93 2.04 -12.01
C PHE A 99 -11.55 2.64 -11.73
N LEU A 100 -10.71 1.98 -10.92
CA LEU A 100 -9.44 2.54 -10.48
C LEU A 100 -8.26 1.72 -10.99
N GLU A 101 -7.28 2.45 -11.53
CA GLU A 101 -5.91 1.98 -11.68
C GLU A 101 -5.02 2.92 -10.86
N VAL A 102 -4.19 2.35 -9.99
CA VAL A 102 -3.41 3.14 -9.04
C VAL A 102 -1.98 2.61 -8.99
N GLU A 103 -1.02 3.52 -9.00
CA GLU A 103 0.38 3.25 -8.66
C GLU A 103 0.77 4.08 -7.44
N ILE A 104 1.45 3.46 -6.47
CA ILE A 104 1.99 4.13 -5.29
C ILE A 104 3.46 3.76 -5.17
N VAL A 105 4.31 4.79 -5.07
CA VAL A 105 5.75 4.66 -4.83
C VAL A 105 6.05 5.12 -3.41
N VAL A 106 6.68 4.23 -2.63
CA VAL A 106 7.14 4.49 -1.27
C VAL A 106 8.67 4.44 -1.24
N ASP A 107 9.30 5.39 -0.56
CA ASP A 107 10.72 5.31 -0.17
C ASP A 107 10.84 5.35 1.35
N TYR A 108 11.38 4.27 1.91
CA TYR A 108 11.68 4.17 3.33
C TYR A 108 13.18 3.86 3.50
N GLU A 109 13.92 4.83 4.03
CA GLU A 109 15.37 4.75 4.28
C GLU A 109 16.20 4.29 3.04
N GLY A 110 15.79 4.70 1.83
CA GLY A 110 16.48 4.35 0.58
C GLY A 110 16.06 2.99 -0.02
N HIS A 111 15.02 2.37 0.51
CA HIS A 111 14.31 1.25 -0.13
C HIS A 111 13.04 1.75 -0.80
N GLU A 112 13.02 1.67 -2.12
CA GLU A 112 11.88 2.03 -2.95
C GLU A 112 10.98 0.80 -3.17
N VAL A 113 9.69 0.97 -2.93
CA VAL A 113 8.66 -0.04 -3.22
C VAL A 113 7.65 0.57 -4.18
N VAL A 114 7.54 -0.03 -5.36
CA VAL A 114 6.51 0.30 -6.35
C VAL A 114 5.38 -0.70 -6.22
N THR A 115 4.17 -0.20 -6.10
CA THR A 115 2.97 -1.01 -5.88
C THR A 115 1.85 -0.56 -6.82
N GLN A 116 0.98 -1.49 -7.21
CA GLN A 116 -0.09 -1.22 -8.16
C GLN A 116 -1.42 -1.83 -7.71
N MET A 117 -2.52 -1.17 -8.04
CA MET A 117 -3.86 -1.74 -8.08
C MET A 117 -4.43 -1.66 -9.50
N ALA A 118 -4.88 -2.80 -10.03
CA ALA A 118 -5.56 -2.87 -11.32
C ALA A 118 -6.53 -4.06 -11.35
N MET A 119 -7.45 -4.08 -12.32
CA MET A 119 -8.35 -5.22 -12.50
C MET A 119 -7.59 -6.43 -13.06
N GLU A 120 -7.58 -7.52 -12.31
CA GLU A 120 -7.05 -8.82 -12.71
C GLU A 120 -8.09 -9.91 -12.41
N ASP A 121 -8.45 -10.70 -13.43
CA ASP A 121 -9.43 -11.79 -13.32
C ASP A 121 -10.75 -11.42 -12.60
N GLY A 122 -11.23 -10.19 -12.83
CA GLY A 122 -12.47 -9.68 -12.25
C GLY A 122 -12.35 -9.15 -10.82
N TYR A 123 -11.12 -8.96 -10.32
CA TYR A 123 -10.84 -8.43 -8.99
C TYR A 123 -9.86 -7.26 -9.04
N PRO A 124 -10.06 -6.15 -8.30
CA PRO A 124 -9.09 -5.06 -8.20
C PRO A 124 -7.92 -5.49 -7.32
N LEU A 125 -6.91 -6.12 -7.93
CA LEU A 125 -5.79 -6.72 -7.23
C LEU A 125 -4.75 -5.67 -6.87
N MET A 126 -4.44 -5.55 -5.59
CA MET A 126 -3.28 -4.79 -5.09
C MET A 126 -2.06 -5.71 -5.02
N LYS A 127 -0.92 -5.26 -5.55
CA LYS A 127 0.33 -6.03 -5.51
C LYS A 127 1.56 -5.14 -5.40
N VAL A 128 2.63 -5.71 -4.86
CA VAL A 128 3.98 -5.14 -4.99
C VAL A 128 4.52 -5.50 -6.37
N VAL A 129 4.96 -4.48 -7.11
CA VAL A 129 5.53 -4.62 -8.45
C VAL A 129 7.05 -4.81 -8.37
N SER A 130 7.71 -3.97 -7.56
CA SER A 130 9.15 -4.09 -7.33
C SER A 130 9.54 -3.57 -5.95
N VAL A 131 10.61 -4.15 -5.42
CA VAL A 131 11.33 -3.66 -4.24
C VAL A 131 12.76 -3.46 -4.66
N SER A 132 13.29 -2.25 -4.49
CA SER A 132 14.68 -1.91 -4.80
C SER A 132 15.32 -1.14 -3.65
N GLY A 133 16.64 -1.23 -3.53
CA GLY A 133 17.38 -0.69 -2.38
C GLY A 133 18.46 -1.67 -1.93
N ARG A 134 19.55 -1.15 -1.36
CA ARG A 134 20.60 -2.00 -0.79
C ARG A 134 20.34 -2.18 0.70
N ASN A 135 20.28 -3.43 1.14
CA ASN A 135 20.35 -3.71 2.56
C ASN A 135 21.70 -3.24 3.10
N ALA A 136 21.72 -2.67 4.29
CA ALA A 136 22.96 -2.38 5.00
C ALA A 136 23.70 -3.71 5.26
N GLY A 137 24.61 -4.09 4.36
CA GLY A 137 25.37 -5.34 4.44
C GLY A 137 25.68 -6.07 3.13
N ASP A 138 25.26 -5.56 1.96
CA ASP A 138 25.62 -6.09 0.64
C ASP A 138 26.85 -5.40 0.02
#